data_AF-A0A453CEQ9-F1
#
_entry.id   AF-A0A453CEQ9-F1
#
_cell.length_a   1.000
_cell.length_b   1.000
_cell.length_c   1.000
_cell.angle_alpha   90.00
_cell.angle_beta   90.00
_cell.angle_gamma   90.00
#
_symmetry.space_group_name_H-M   'P 1'
#
loop_
_entity.id
_entity.type
_entity.pdbx_description
1 polymer ?
#
loop_
_entity_poly.entity_id
_entity_poly.type
_entity_poly.pdbx_seq_one_letter_code
_entity_poly.pdbx_strand_id
1 'polypeptide(L)'
;MLRMHACIIVADHGQHFPCLVQAHGVDMYLNGHDHCLQRITSIDSPVEFVTSGGGSKAWAGKFKATSDKMEFLYDGQGFLSMELTAAEARLAFYDVSGAVLHSWGLTKSAPASIIS
;
A
#
# COMPACT_ATOMS: atom_id res chain seq x y z
N MET A 1 16.01 -4.96 -17.19
CA MET A 1 15.43 -5.98 -16.29
C MET A 1 14.24 -5.35 -15.59
N LEU A 2 13.08 -5.99 -15.61
CA LEU A 2 11.94 -5.55 -14.80
C LEU A 2 12.24 -5.86 -13.33
N ARG A 3 12.05 -4.89 -12.44
CA ARG A 3 12.22 -5.06 -11.00
C ARG A 3 11.09 -4.37 -10.24
N MET A 4 10.61 -5.00 -9.18
CA MET A 4 9.70 -4.41 -8.22
C MET A 4 10.40 -3.31 -7.43
N HIS A 5 9.76 -2.14 -7.34
CA HIS A 5 10.23 -1.01 -6.56
C HIS A 5 9.18 -0.58 -5.53
N ALA A 6 9.53 -0.74 -4.25
CA ALA A 6 8.74 -0.24 -3.13
C ALA A 6 9.36 1.05 -2.59
N CYS A 7 8.54 2.09 -2.43
CA CYS A 7 8.92 3.30 -1.70
C CYS A 7 8.34 3.24 -0.30
N ILE A 8 9.19 3.22 0.72
CA ILE A 8 8.80 3.14 2.14
C ILE A 8 9.12 4.47 2.81
N ILE A 9 8.11 5.17 3.31
CA ILE A 9 8.31 6.43 4.06
C ILE A 9 7.44 6.43 5.31
N VAL A 10 8.04 6.77 6.45
CA VAL A 10 7.37 6.84 7.75
C VAL A 10 7.01 8.29 8.07
N ALA A 11 6.12 8.92 7.30
CA ALA A 11 5.63 10.28 7.55
C ALA A 11 4.29 10.53 6.83
N ASP A 12 3.49 11.51 7.29
CA ASP A 12 2.32 12.00 6.54
C ASP A 12 2.79 12.68 5.25
N HIS A 13 2.00 12.57 4.19
CA HIS A 13 2.33 13.12 2.89
C HIS A 13 1.58 14.42 2.64
N GLY A 14 2.33 15.48 2.32
CA GLY A 14 1.74 16.66 1.71
C GLY A 14 1.13 16.35 0.33
N GLN A 15 0.24 17.21 -0.14
CA GLN A 15 -0.59 17.00 -1.36
C GLN A 15 0.17 16.64 -2.64
N HIS A 16 1.49 16.85 -2.71
CA HIS A 16 2.31 16.63 -3.92
C HIS A 16 2.96 15.24 -3.99
N PHE A 17 2.98 14.51 -2.88
CA PHE A 17 3.73 13.26 -2.79
C PHE A 17 3.16 12.12 -3.66
N PRO A 18 1.83 11.94 -3.81
CA PRO A 18 1.28 10.93 -4.72
C PRO A 18 1.76 11.11 -6.17
N CYS A 19 1.84 12.36 -6.66
CA CYS A 19 2.36 12.66 -8.00
C CYS A 19 3.85 12.26 -8.16
N LEU A 20 4.67 12.46 -7.12
CA LEU A 20 6.08 12.09 -7.15
C LEU A 20 6.27 10.58 -7.22
N VAL A 21 5.51 9.84 -6.40
CA VAL A 21 5.50 8.37 -6.38
C VAL A 21 5.13 7.82 -7.76
N GLN A 22 4.05 8.34 -8.36
CA GLN A 22 3.59 7.94 -9.68
C GLN A 22 4.62 8.26 -10.79
N ALA A 23 5.27 9.42 -10.74
CA ALA A 23 6.23 9.85 -11.74
C ALA A 23 7.52 8.99 -11.79
N HIS A 24 7.86 8.29 -10.70
CA HIS A 24 9.10 7.50 -10.60
C HIS A 24 8.92 6.00 -10.85
N GLY A 25 7.74 5.56 -11.30
CA GLY A 25 7.52 4.17 -11.71
C GLY A 25 7.66 3.15 -10.58
N VAL A 26 7.36 3.56 -9.35
CA VAL A 26 7.26 2.67 -8.20
C VAL A 26 6.01 1.80 -8.31
N ASP A 27 6.04 0.61 -7.72
CA ASP A 27 4.93 -0.34 -7.76
C ASP A 27 4.03 -0.21 -6.54
N MET A 28 4.63 0.18 -5.41
CA MET A 28 3.91 0.38 -4.17
C MET A 28 4.54 1.51 -3.36
N TYR A 29 3.66 2.15 -2.60
CA TYR A 29 3.99 3.14 -1.61
C TYR A 29 3.52 2.65 -0.23
N LEU A 30 4.46 2.51 0.70
CA LEU A 30 4.20 2.01 2.06
C LEU A 30 4.48 3.09 3.11
N ASN A 31 3.52 3.27 4.02
CA ASN A 31 3.63 4.27 5.08
C ASN A 31 3.10 3.81 6.43
N GLY A 32 3.22 4.72 7.40
CA GLY A 32 2.56 4.66 8.70
C GLY A 32 1.84 5.97 8.97
N HIS A 33 2.07 6.58 10.13
CA HIS A 33 1.43 7.82 10.62
C HIS A 33 -0.05 7.66 10.94
N ASP A 34 -0.84 7.22 9.96
CA ASP A 34 -2.25 6.95 10.14
C ASP A 34 -2.41 5.70 11.00
N HIS A 35 -3.03 5.82 12.17
CA HIS A 35 -3.15 4.72 13.14
C HIS A 35 -4.22 3.70 12.70
N CYS A 36 -4.01 3.07 11.55
CA CYS A 36 -4.85 2.03 10.98
C CYS A 36 -4.01 1.09 10.10
N LEU A 37 -4.66 0.04 9.59
CA LEU A 37 -4.15 -0.72 8.45
C LEU A 37 -5.03 -0.42 7.25
N GLN A 38 -4.44 -0.06 6.12
CA GLN A 38 -5.18 0.39 4.95
C GLN A 38 -4.51 -0.01 3.65
N ARG A 39 -5.33 -0.34 2.66
CA ARG A 39 -4.92 -0.52 1.27
C ARG A 39 -5.85 0.29 0.37
N ILE A 40 -5.26 1.17 -0.43
CA ILE A 40 -5.94 1.97 -1.44
C ILE A 40 -5.28 1.68 -2.79
N THR A 41 -6.09 1.49 -3.82
CA THR A 41 -5.66 1.43 -5.21
C THR A 41 -6.09 2.70 -5.93
N SER A 42 -5.19 3.30 -6.69
CA SER A 42 -5.51 4.50 -7.44
C SER A 42 -6.35 4.17 -8.67
N ILE A 43 -7.31 5.02 -9.00
CA ILE A 43 -8.08 4.89 -10.24
C ILE A 43 -7.25 5.29 -11.48
N ASP A 44 -6.24 6.14 -11.29
CA ASP A 44 -5.45 6.74 -12.36
C ASP A 44 -4.07 6.08 -12.53
N SER A 45 -3.68 5.19 -11.61
CA SER A 45 -2.33 4.62 -11.57
C SER A 45 -2.32 3.20 -11.01
N PRO A 46 -1.43 2.31 -11.50
CA PRO A 46 -1.26 0.96 -10.95
C PRO A 46 -0.53 0.95 -9.59
N VAL A 47 -0.12 2.10 -9.06
CA VAL A 47 0.54 2.20 -7.76
C VAL A 47 -0.41 1.79 -6.64
N GLU A 48 0.08 0.91 -5.77
CA GLU A 48 -0.61 0.52 -4.54
C GLU A 48 -0.19 1.41 -3.37
N PHE A 49 -1.17 1.95 -2.64
CA PHE A 49 -0.95 2.76 -1.44
C PHE A 49 -1.31 1.95 -0.21
N VAL A 50 -0.35 1.74 0.67
CA VAL A 50 -0.47 0.84 1.82
C VAL A 50 -0.07 1.58 3.10
N THR A 51 -0.94 1.52 4.10
CA THR A 51 -0.70 2.07 5.44
C THR A 51 -0.59 0.95 6.44
N SER A 52 0.48 0.95 7.24
CA SER A 52 0.64 0.09 8.42
C SER A 52 1.03 0.94 9.63
N GLY A 53 0.08 1.72 10.16
CA GLY A 53 0.33 2.60 11.32
C GLY A 53 -0.39 2.19 12.61
N GLY A 54 -1.18 1.11 12.60
CA GLY A 54 -1.86 0.56 13.77
C GLY A 54 -0.97 -0.17 14.80
N GLY A 55 0.36 0.02 14.79
CA GLY A 55 1.27 -0.81 15.61
C GLY A 55 1.17 -0.63 17.13
N SER A 56 0.53 0.43 17.63
CA SER A 56 0.39 0.68 19.08
C SER A 56 -0.97 1.24 19.49
N LYS A 57 -1.57 2.11 18.67
CA LYS A 57 -2.92 2.67 18.86
C LYS A 57 -3.65 2.62 17.53
N ALA A 58 -4.98 2.58 17.59
CA ALA A 58 -5.86 2.72 16.44
C ALA A 58 -6.66 4.04 16.54
N TRP A 59 -7.19 4.54 15.44
CA TRP A 59 -7.84 5.86 15.36
C TRP A 59 -9.29 5.92 15.86
N ALA A 60 -9.90 4.78 16.20
CA ALA A 60 -11.28 4.73 16.69
C ALA A 60 -12.26 5.46 15.73
N GLY A 61 -12.07 5.28 14.43
CA GLY A 61 -13.04 5.62 13.38
C GLY A 61 -12.74 6.90 12.60
N LYS A 62 -11.60 7.56 12.82
CA LYS A 62 -11.25 8.83 12.15
C LYS A 62 -10.52 8.60 10.83
N PHE A 63 -11.26 8.35 9.76
CA PHE A 63 -10.70 8.13 8.43
C PHE A 63 -10.88 9.34 7.51
N LYS A 64 -9.82 9.67 6.74
CA LYS A 64 -9.91 10.65 5.66
C LYS A 64 -10.65 10.00 4.47
N ALA A 65 -11.61 10.71 3.90
CA ALA A 65 -12.26 10.29 2.67
C ALA A 65 -11.27 10.35 1.49
N THR A 66 -11.40 9.42 0.55
CA THR A 66 -10.63 9.39 -0.70
C THR A 66 -11.56 9.13 -1.89
N SER A 67 -11.24 9.67 -3.06
CA SER A 67 -11.89 9.34 -4.33
C SER A 67 -11.36 8.06 -4.96
N ASP A 68 -10.19 7.60 -4.52
CA ASP A 68 -9.60 6.33 -4.93
C ASP A 68 -10.33 5.15 -4.28
N LYS A 69 -10.02 3.94 -4.77
CA LYS A 69 -10.70 2.74 -4.31
C LYS A 69 -10.10 2.24 -2.99
N MET A 70 -10.92 2.22 -1.95
CA MET A 70 -10.58 1.60 -0.67
C MET A 70 -10.71 0.07 -0.77
N GLU A 71 -9.59 -0.64 -0.91
CA GLU A 71 -9.60 -2.12 -0.98
C GLU A 71 -9.71 -2.74 0.40
N PHE A 72 -9.10 -2.12 1.41
CA PHE A 72 -9.12 -2.62 2.79
C PHE A 72 -8.90 -1.50 3.79
N LEU A 73 -9.61 -1.58 4.92
CA LEU A 73 -9.47 -0.68 6.04
C LEU A 73 -9.74 -1.40 7.35
N TYR A 74 -8.84 -1.28 8.31
CA TYR A 74 -8.97 -1.87 9.64
C TYR A 74 -8.57 -0.88 10.73
N ASP A 75 -9.52 -0.61 11.62
CA ASP A 75 -9.40 0.28 12.77
C ASP A 75 -8.98 -0.49 14.03
N GLY A 76 -7.88 -1.20 13.95
CA GLY A 76 -7.38 -1.99 15.06
C GLY A 76 -5.87 -2.07 15.02
N GLN A 77 -5.33 -2.68 16.07
CA GLN A 77 -3.89 -2.87 16.15
C GLN A 77 -3.44 -4.03 15.27
N GLY A 78 -2.27 -3.87 14.66
CA GLY A 78 -1.72 -4.89 13.79
C GLY A 78 -0.53 -4.39 12.97
N PHE A 79 -0.13 -5.17 11.99
CA PHE A 79 1.06 -4.92 11.17
C PHE A 79 0.93 -5.53 9.77
N LEU A 80 1.80 -5.09 8.86
CA LEU A 80 1.98 -5.66 7.53
C LEU A 80 3.16 -6.64 7.53
N SER A 81 2.99 -7.81 6.92
CA SER A 81 4.09 -8.65 6.43
C SER A 81 4.21 -8.49 4.91
N MET A 82 5.44 -8.44 4.41
CA MET A 82 5.73 -8.36 2.99
C MET A 82 6.91 -9.24 2.62
N GLU A 83 6.68 -10.16 1.68
CA GLU A 83 7.72 -10.88 0.97
C GLU A 83 7.92 -10.22 -0.39
N LEU A 84 9.13 -9.72 -0.67
CA LEU A 84 9.45 -8.99 -1.89
C LEU A 84 10.55 -9.71 -2.67
N THR A 85 10.29 -10.00 -3.94
CA THR A 85 11.25 -10.52 -4.90
C THR A 85 11.50 -9.52 -6.02
N ALA A 86 12.34 -9.87 -6.99
CA ALA A 86 12.57 -9.00 -8.13
C ALA A 86 11.30 -8.79 -8.99
N ALA A 87 10.38 -9.74 -9.04
CA ALA A 87 9.23 -9.69 -9.95
C ALA A 87 7.87 -9.72 -9.24
N GLU A 88 7.84 -10.01 -7.94
CA GLU A 88 6.60 -10.22 -7.19
C GLU A 88 6.69 -9.64 -5.80
N ALA A 89 5.54 -9.26 -5.26
CA ALA A 89 5.37 -8.96 -3.85
C ALA A 89 4.17 -9.75 -3.31
N ARG A 90 4.30 -10.35 -2.12
CA ARG A 90 3.20 -10.97 -1.37
C ARG A 90 3.04 -10.24 -0.06
N LEU A 91 1.83 -9.76 0.20
CA LEU A 91 1.51 -8.87 1.30
C LEU A 91 0.37 -9.45 2.12
N ALA A 92 0.45 -9.29 3.44
CA ALA A 92 -0.65 -9.63 4.33
C ALA A 92 -0.69 -8.71 5.55
N PHE A 93 -1.89 -8.23 5.89
CA PHE A 93 -2.17 -7.57 7.15
C PHE A 93 -2.50 -8.61 8.22
N TYR A 94 -1.96 -8.37 9.42
CA TYR A 94 -2.19 -9.19 10.61
C TYR A 94 -2.73 -8.33 11.74
N ASP A 95 -3.63 -8.89 12.55
CA ASP A 95 -3.95 -8.32 13.85
C ASP A 95 -2.88 -8.71 14.90
N VAL A 96 -3.04 -8.19 16.12
CA VAL A 96 -2.13 -8.46 17.25
C VAL A 96 -2.06 -9.92 17.70
N SER A 97 -3.07 -10.74 17.34
CA SER A 97 -3.07 -12.17 17.62
C SER A 97 -2.30 -12.98 16.56
N GLY A 98 -1.90 -12.32 15.47
CA GLY A 98 -1.31 -12.97 14.30
C GLY A 98 -2.34 -13.56 13.35
N ALA A 99 -3.63 -13.18 13.45
CA ALA A 99 -4.64 -13.58 12.49
C ALA A 99 -4.51 -12.74 11.21
N VAL A 100 -4.59 -13.40 10.05
CA VAL A 100 -4.57 -12.71 8.74
C VAL A 100 -5.88 -11.97 8.55
N LEU A 101 -5.80 -10.66 8.36
CA LEU A 101 -6.95 -9.79 8.11
C LEU A 101 -7.21 -9.60 6.61
N HIS A 102 -6.14 -9.51 5.82
CA HIS A 102 -6.20 -9.30 4.37
C HIS A 102 -4.88 -9.75 3.75
N SER A 103 -4.93 -10.33 2.55
CA SER A 103 -3.71 -10.72 1.82
C SER A 103 -3.87 -10.52 0.32
N TRP A 104 -2.79 -10.14 -0.35
CA TRP A 104 -2.77 -9.91 -1.80
C TRP A 104 -1.36 -10.05 -2.36
N GLY A 105 -1.26 -10.08 -3.69
CA GLY A 105 0.01 -10.12 -4.39
C GLY A 105 0.06 -9.13 -5.54
N LEU A 106 1.27 -8.65 -5.84
CA LEU A 106 1.58 -7.82 -6.99
C LEU A 106 2.59 -8.56 -7.88
N THR A 107 2.45 -8.39 -9.20
CA THR A 107 3.38 -8.96 -10.19
C THR A 107 3.86 -7.87 -11.14
N LYS A 108 5.17 -7.83 -11.38
CA LYS A 108 5.79 -6.89 -12.30
C LYS A 108 5.77 -7.54 -13.68
N SER A 109 4.78 -7.18 -14.48
CA SER A 109 4.65 -7.64 -15.86
C SER A 109 5.17 -6.57 -16.83
N ALA A 110 5.73 -6.98 -17.96
CA ALA A 110 6.12 -6.05 -19.01
C ALA A 110 4.89 -5.22 -19.44
N PRO A 111 5.04 -3.91 -19.76
CA PRO A 111 3.94 -3.14 -20.30
C PRO A 111 3.39 -3.87 -21.52
N ALA A 112 2.06 -4.01 -21.59
CA ALA A 112 1.41 -4.66 -22.72
C ALA A 112 1.88 -3.97 -24.00
N SER A 113 2.52 -4.73 -24.89
CA SER A 113 2.87 -4.25 -26.22
C SER A 113 1.57 -3.86 -26.91
N ILE A 114 1.34 -2.57 -27.10
CA ILE A 114 0.28 -2.10 -27.98
C ILE A 114 0.74 -2.47 -29.40
N ILE A 115 0.14 -3.50 -29.97
CA ILE A 115 0.28 -3.79 -31.39
C ILE A 115 -0.49 -2.66 -32.08
N SER A 116 0.23 -1.76 -32.73
CA SER A 116 -0.31 -0.68 -33.56
C SER A 116 -0.95 -1.23 -34.83
#